data_AF-A0A2V7F1A3-F1
#
_entry.id   AF-A0A2V7F1A3-F1
#
_cell.length_a   1.000
_cell.length_b   1.000
_cell.length_c   1.000
_cell.angle_alpha   90.00
_cell.angle_beta   90.00
_cell.angle_gamma   90.00
#
_symmetry.space_group_name_H-M   'P 1'
#
loop_
_entity.id
_entity.type
_entity.pdbx_description
1 polymer ?
#
loop_
_entity_poly.entity_id
_entity_poly.type
_entity_poly.pdbx_seq_one_letter_code
_entity_poly.pdbx_strand_id
1 'polypeptide(L)'
;MLSITGLGVTYGGLHALTGVTLEVGAGEFVTLVGPNGAGKTTLLKAISGTVAASEGRVAYQGRDVARLRASERAALGIAHVPEGRRVFPTLTVRENLELGSYRRAARRRRTESLATVLELFPILRERERQLAGSLSGGEQQMLALGRGLMAQPELLLLDEPSQGLGPRIVEQIFETIDRIRRERRLTVLLVEQRVVEALELCDRGYVLETGRVVLAGDRDALLADPRVQRAYLGG
;
A
#
# COMPACT_ATOMS: atom_id res chain seq x y z
N MET A 1 -12.88 -4.95 -7.19
CA MET A 1 -11.94 -5.82 -6.46
C MET A 1 -12.13 -5.65 -4.96
N LEU A 2 -11.90 -4.45 -4.42
CA LEU A 2 -12.20 -4.06 -3.04
C LEU A 2 -13.37 -3.07 -3.04
N SER A 3 -14.28 -3.20 -2.09
CA SER A 3 -15.35 -2.23 -1.83
C SER A 3 -15.47 -2.01 -0.32
N ILE A 4 -15.53 -0.74 0.06
CA ILE A 4 -15.65 -0.29 1.45
C ILE A 4 -16.92 0.54 1.53
N THR A 5 -17.80 0.23 2.47
CA THR A 5 -19.10 0.92 2.61
C THR A 5 -19.30 1.35 4.05
N GLY A 6 -19.40 2.66 4.26
CA GLY A 6 -19.72 3.26 5.56
C GLY A 6 -18.76 2.85 6.70
N LEU A 7 -17.48 2.67 6.40
CA LEU A 7 -16.52 2.15 7.36
C LEU A 7 -16.19 3.15 8.46
N GLY A 8 -16.34 2.72 9.70
CA GLY A 8 -15.92 3.47 10.88
C GLY A 8 -14.88 2.70 11.68
N VAL A 9 -13.97 3.44 12.32
CA VAL A 9 -12.95 2.90 13.23
C VAL A 9 -12.80 3.85 14.41
N THR A 10 -12.80 3.29 15.62
CA THR A 10 -12.70 4.04 16.87
C THR A 10 -11.52 3.53 17.71
N TYR A 11 -10.71 4.43 18.23
CA TYR A 11 -9.66 4.13 19.21
C TYR A 11 -9.93 4.88 20.51
N GLY A 12 -10.15 4.17 21.62
CA GLY A 12 -10.32 4.80 22.94
C GLY A 12 -11.43 5.87 22.99
N GLY A 13 -12.48 5.72 22.18
CA GLY A 13 -13.58 6.70 22.07
C GLY A 13 -13.40 7.77 20.98
N LEU A 14 -12.20 7.90 20.38
CA LEU A 14 -11.97 8.82 19.26
C LEU A 14 -12.25 8.14 17.92
N HIS A 15 -13.12 8.75 17.11
CA HIS A 15 -13.40 8.28 15.75
C HIS A 15 -12.24 8.63 14.81
N ALA A 16 -11.46 7.61 14.42
CA ALA A 16 -10.39 7.76 13.44
C ALA A 16 -10.90 7.69 11.99
N LEU A 17 -11.98 6.93 11.75
CA LEU A 17 -12.71 6.91 10.48
C LEU A 17 -14.21 7.02 10.77
N THR A 18 -14.92 7.75 9.91
CA THR A 18 -16.37 7.95 10.05
C THR A 18 -17.06 7.82 8.69
N GLY A 19 -17.74 6.69 8.46
CA GLY A 19 -18.55 6.47 7.26
C GLY A 19 -17.76 6.42 5.94
N VAL A 20 -16.49 5.99 5.96
CA VAL A 20 -15.65 5.97 4.75
C VAL A 20 -16.19 4.98 3.73
N THR A 21 -16.37 5.45 2.49
CA THR A 21 -16.82 4.63 1.36
C THR A 21 -15.87 4.86 0.19
N LEU A 22 -15.33 3.77 -0.35
CA LEU A 22 -14.46 3.79 -1.53
C LEU A 22 -14.46 2.45 -2.24
N GLU A 23 -13.95 2.43 -3.46
CA GLU A 23 -13.80 1.22 -4.24
C GLU A 23 -12.40 1.15 -4.86
N VAL A 24 -11.97 -0.07 -5.15
CA VAL A 24 -10.78 -0.36 -5.95
C VAL A 24 -11.14 -1.47 -6.93
N GLY A 25 -11.05 -1.17 -8.21
CA GLY A 25 -11.22 -2.07 -9.35
C GLY A 25 -10.06 -3.05 -9.48
N ALA A 26 -10.24 -4.10 -10.27
CA ALA A 26 -9.13 -5.05 -10.52
C ALA A 26 -8.11 -4.41 -11.47
N GLY A 27 -6.83 -4.45 -11.11
CA GLY A 27 -5.75 -3.83 -11.89
C GLY A 27 -5.73 -2.30 -11.84
N GLU A 28 -6.59 -1.69 -11.02
CA GLU A 28 -6.65 -0.25 -10.81
C GLU A 28 -5.53 0.17 -9.83
N PHE A 29 -4.93 1.32 -10.11
CA PHE A 29 -4.08 2.02 -9.16
C PHE A 29 -4.90 3.14 -8.51
N VAL A 30 -5.33 2.90 -7.27
CA VAL A 30 -6.07 3.88 -6.48
C VAL A 30 -5.14 4.54 -5.46
N THR A 31 -5.27 5.85 -5.31
CA THR A 31 -4.59 6.60 -4.24
C THR A 31 -5.56 7.15 -3.22
N LEU A 32 -5.11 7.20 -1.96
CA LEU A 32 -5.76 7.88 -0.86
C LEU A 32 -4.78 8.88 -0.28
N VAL A 33 -5.07 10.15 -0.48
CA VAL A 33 -4.22 11.26 -0.06
C VAL A 33 -4.90 12.04 1.07
N GLY A 34 -4.12 12.82 1.81
CA GLY A 34 -4.64 13.66 2.90
C GLY A 34 -3.58 13.95 3.96
N PRO A 35 -3.86 14.89 4.88
CA PRO A 35 -2.89 15.31 5.88
C PRO A 35 -2.58 14.22 6.91
N ASN A 36 -1.60 14.49 7.75
CA ASN A 36 -1.26 13.61 8.87
C ASN A 36 -2.40 13.56 9.87
N GLY A 37 -2.71 12.35 10.35
CA GLY A 37 -3.87 12.13 11.22
C GLY A 37 -5.22 12.06 10.50
N ALA A 38 -5.28 12.18 9.17
CA ALA A 38 -6.54 12.08 8.43
C ALA A 38 -7.22 10.70 8.52
N GLY A 39 -6.51 9.65 8.93
CA GLY A 39 -7.02 8.29 9.04
C GLY A 39 -6.53 7.32 7.97
N LYS A 40 -5.59 7.73 7.10
CA LYS A 40 -5.12 6.93 5.95
C LYS A 40 -4.57 5.55 6.34
N THR A 41 -3.59 5.52 7.25
CA THR A 41 -3.04 4.29 7.83
C THR A 41 -4.10 3.46 8.57
N THR A 42 -5.06 4.11 9.25
CA THR A 42 -6.17 3.42 9.91
C THR A 42 -7.03 2.68 8.91
N LEU A 43 -7.28 3.26 7.74
CA LEU A 43 -8.05 2.61 6.67
C LEU A 43 -7.32 1.36 6.15
N LEU A 44 -6.02 1.45 5.87
CA LEU A 44 -5.24 0.29 5.42
C LEU A 44 -5.19 -0.80 6.49
N LYS A 45 -5.03 -0.44 7.77
CA LYS A 45 -5.09 -1.39 8.89
C LYS A 45 -6.45 -2.10 8.96
N ALA A 46 -7.55 -1.37 8.79
CA ALA A 46 -8.90 -1.95 8.76
C ALA A 46 -9.12 -2.89 7.56
N ILE A 47 -8.60 -2.55 6.38
CA ILE A 47 -8.64 -3.42 5.19
C ILE A 47 -7.80 -4.69 5.42
N SER A 48 -6.59 -4.56 5.96
CA SER A 48 -5.71 -5.70 6.26
C SER A 48 -6.15 -6.53 7.47
N GLY A 49 -7.13 -6.05 8.25
CA GLY A 49 -7.66 -6.73 9.43
C GLY A 49 -6.76 -6.66 10.67
N THR A 50 -5.80 -5.73 10.71
CA THR A 50 -4.96 -5.48 11.89
C THR A 50 -5.62 -4.53 12.89
N VAL A 51 -6.68 -3.83 12.46
CA VAL A 51 -7.58 -3.06 13.31
C VAL A 51 -9.02 -3.44 12.95
N ALA A 52 -9.87 -3.60 13.96
CA ALA A 52 -11.28 -3.91 13.75
C ALA A 52 -12.06 -2.64 13.36
N ALA A 53 -12.94 -2.78 12.38
CA ALA A 53 -13.94 -1.75 12.10
C ALA A 53 -15.01 -1.76 13.19
N SER A 54 -15.42 -0.58 13.65
CA SER A 54 -16.54 -0.42 14.58
C SER A 54 -17.88 -0.50 13.86
N GLU A 55 -17.92 -0.13 12.58
CA GLU A 55 -19.11 -0.15 11.73
C GLU A 55 -18.73 -0.26 10.24
N GLY A 56 -19.73 -0.49 9.40
CA GLY A 56 -19.58 -0.61 7.95
C GLY A 56 -19.10 -1.97 7.49
N ARG A 57 -18.69 -2.04 6.22
CA ARG A 57 -18.36 -3.29 5.52
C ARG A 57 -17.09 -3.15 4.72
N VAL A 58 -16.29 -4.22 4.71
CA VAL A 58 -15.14 -4.39 3.81
C VAL A 58 -15.37 -5.65 3.00
N ALA A 59 -15.59 -5.49 1.69
CA ALA A 59 -15.76 -6.60 0.76
C ALA A 59 -14.56 -6.69 -0.18
N TYR A 60 -14.00 -7.89 -0.33
CA TYR A 60 -12.89 -8.18 -1.22
C TYR A 60 -13.28 -9.36 -2.12
N GLN A 61 -13.19 -9.17 -3.44
CA GLN A 61 -13.66 -10.12 -4.45
C GLN A 61 -15.10 -10.60 -4.21
N GLY A 62 -15.98 -9.67 -3.83
CA GLY A 62 -17.39 -9.96 -3.50
C GLY A 62 -17.61 -10.64 -2.15
N ARG A 63 -16.55 -11.06 -1.46
CA ARG A 63 -16.62 -11.68 -0.13
C ARG A 63 -16.48 -10.63 0.96
N ASP A 64 -17.36 -10.67 1.95
CA ASP A 64 -17.17 -9.89 3.18
C ASP A 64 -15.96 -10.42 3.95
N VAL A 65 -14.98 -9.54 4.19
CA VAL A 65 -13.75 -9.87 4.92
C VAL A 65 -13.69 -9.22 6.29
N ALA A 66 -14.68 -8.40 6.69
CA ALA A 66 -14.62 -7.59 7.90
C ALA A 66 -14.38 -8.42 9.18
N ARG A 67 -14.90 -9.64 9.23
CA ARG A 67 -14.76 -10.57 10.38
C ARG A 67 -13.57 -11.54 10.28
N LEU A 68 -12.85 -11.54 9.15
CA LEU A 68 -11.68 -12.40 8.97
C LEU A 68 -10.47 -11.82 9.68
N ARG A 69 -9.66 -12.71 10.28
CA ARG A 69 -8.36 -12.37 10.88
C ARG A 69 -7.41 -11.86 9.79
N ALA A 70 -6.44 -11.04 10.19
CA ALA A 70 -5.44 -10.49 9.27
C ALA A 70 -4.72 -11.57 8.43
N SER A 71 -4.38 -12.71 9.05
CA SER A 71 -3.74 -13.84 8.36
C SER A 71 -4.62 -14.50 7.30
N GLU A 72 -5.94 -14.52 7.51
CA GLU A 72 -6.90 -15.05 6.54
C GLU A 72 -7.05 -14.09 5.36
N ARG A 73 -7.10 -12.78 5.62
CA ARG A 73 -7.11 -11.75 4.57
C ARG A 73 -5.84 -11.76 3.73
N ALA A 74 -4.69 -11.94 4.38
CA ALA A 74 -3.40 -12.15 3.73
C ALA A 74 -3.41 -13.40 2.84
N ALA A 75 -4.00 -14.51 3.30
CA ALA A 75 -4.13 -15.73 2.51
C ALA A 75 -5.01 -15.54 1.25
N LEU A 76 -6.01 -14.65 1.32
CA LEU A 76 -6.87 -14.27 0.18
C LEU A 76 -6.16 -13.40 -0.87
N GLY A 77 -4.94 -12.93 -0.61
CA GLY A 77 -4.18 -12.14 -1.60
C GLY A 77 -4.03 -10.65 -1.30
N ILE A 78 -4.41 -10.22 -0.10
CA ILE A 78 -4.19 -8.84 0.35
C ILE A 78 -2.80 -8.75 0.99
N ALA A 79 -1.85 -8.11 0.33
CA ALA A 79 -0.55 -7.79 0.93
C ALA A 79 -0.56 -6.35 1.45
N HIS A 80 -0.14 -6.15 2.70
CA HIS A 80 0.00 -4.83 3.30
C HIS A 80 1.48 -4.56 3.58
N VAL A 81 2.03 -3.53 2.95
CA VAL A 81 3.35 -2.96 3.24
C VAL A 81 3.12 -1.73 4.12
N PRO A 82 3.25 -1.86 5.45
CA PRO A 82 2.98 -0.77 6.38
C PRO A 82 4.09 0.30 6.37
N GLU A 83 3.78 1.46 6.94
CA GLU A 83 4.74 2.53 7.20
C GLU A 83 5.94 2.04 8.04
N GLY A 84 7.10 2.66 7.81
CA GLY A 84 8.31 2.43 8.60
C GLY A 84 9.11 1.19 8.18
N ARG A 85 8.92 0.70 6.94
CA ARG A 85 9.68 -0.38 6.27
C ARG A 85 9.48 -1.77 6.89
N ARG A 86 9.44 -1.87 8.22
CA ARG A 86 9.18 -3.10 9.02
C ARG A 86 9.99 -4.31 8.53
N VAL A 87 11.26 -4.12 8.18
CA VAL A 87 12.17 -5.21 7.80
C VAL A 87 12.56 -6.03 9.03
N PHE A 88 12.98 -7.28 8.85
CA PHE A 88 13.55 -8.11 9.91
C PHE A 88 15.08 -7.89 9.92
N PRO A 89 15.61 -7.04 10.82
CA PRO A 89 16.97 -6.52 10.69
C PRO A 89 18.07 -7.58 10.89
N THR A 90 17.76 -8.64 11.65
CA THR A 90 18.66 -9.76 11.94
C THR A 90 18.67 -10.83 10.85
N LEU A 91 17.81 -10.71 9.85
CA LEU A 91 17.76 -11.59 8.69
C LEU A 91 18.43 -10.92 7.50
N THR A 92 18.98 -11.73 6.61
CA THR A 92 19.52 -11.28 5.33
C THR A 92 18.43 -10.70 4.44
N VAL A 93 18.83 -9.97 3.40
CA VAL A 93 17.93 -9.50 2.34
C VAL A 93 17.15 -10.67 1.72
N ARG A 94 17.84 -11.76 1.39
CA ARG A 94 17.19 -12.97 0.84
C ARG A 94 16.14 -13.53 1.78
N GLU A 95 16.49 -13.74 3.05
CA GLU A 95 15.58 -14.30 4.05
C GLU A 95 14.35 -13.41 4.25
N ASN A 96 14.55 -12.09 4.27
CA ASN A 96 13.45 -11.13 4.32
C ASN A 96 12.49 -11.29 3.12
N LEU A 97 13.02 -11.42 1.90
CA LEU A 97 12.21 -11.63 0.70
C LEU A 97 11.46 -12.96 0.77
N GLU A 98 12.15 -14.05 1.11
CA GLU A 98 11.56 -15.38 1.17
C GLU A 98 10.45 -15.50 2.22
N LEU A 99 10.52 -14.76 3.34
CA LEU A 99 9.44 -14.65 4.32
C LEU A 99 8.12 -14.14 3.72
N GLY A 100 8.19 -13.29 2.68
CA GLY A 100 7.02 -12.79 1.96
C GLY A 100 6.25 -13.88 1.22
N SER A 101 6.90 -15.00 0.86
CA SER A 101 6.28 -16.13 0.18
C SER A 101 5.50 -17.05 1.13
N TYR A 102 4.62 -16.50 1.99
CA TYR A 102 3.92 -17.28 3.01
C TYR A 102 2.71 -18.07 2.46
N ARG A 103 2.05 -17.58 1.38
CA ARG A 103 0.90 -18.27 0.74
C ARG A 103 1.35 -19.56 0.05
N ARG A 104 0.51 -20.60 0.05
CA ARG A 104 0.82 -21.88 -0.63
C ARG A 104 1.14 -21.69 -2.12
N ALA A 105 0.40 -20.83 -2.81
CA ALA A 105 0.66 -20.49 -4.20
C ALA A 105 2.00 -19.75 -4.38
N ALA A 106 2.28 -18.77 -3.50
CA ALA A 106 3.53 -18.02 -3.51
C ALA A 106 4.76 -18.91 -3.22
N ARG A 107 4.68 -19.85 -2.28
CA ARG A 107 5.75 -20.81 -1.99
C ARG A 107 6.15 -21.63 -3.22
N ARG A 108 5.17 -22.05 -4.02
CA ARG A 108 5.42 -22.83 -5.26
C ARG A 108 6.17 -22.03 -6.32
N ARG A 109 5.99 -20.72 -6.33
CA ARG A 109 6.64 -19.78 -7.26
C ARG A 109 7.71 -18.93 -6.59
N ARG A 110 8.28 -19.38 -5.46
CA ARG A 110 9.25 -18.61 -4.68
C ARG A 110 10.46 -18.21 -5.52
N THR A 111 11.07 -19.18 -6.22
CA THR A 111 12.28 -18.94 -7.03
C THR A 111 12.03 -17.93 -8.14
N GLU A 112 10.92 -18.08 -8.87
CA GLU A 112 10.49 -17.15 -9.92
C GLU A 112 10.23 -15.75 -9.36
N SER A 113 9.46 -15.67 -8.26
CA SER A 113 9.15 -14.39 -7.61
C SER A 113 10.39 -13.68 -7.11
N LEU A 114 11.34 -14.43 -6.52
CA LEU A 114 12.61 -13.90 -6.06
C LEU A 114 13.41 -13.33 -7.23
N ALA A 115 13.53 -14.08 -8.32
CA ALA A 115 14.22 -13.60 -9.52
C ALA A 115 13.62 -12.27 -10.01
N THR A 116 12.28 -12.19 -10.15
CA THR A 116 11.68 -10.92 -10.58
C THR A 116 11.87 -9.80 -9.57
N VAL A 117 11.76 -10.06 -8.26
CA VAL A 117 11.98 -9.01 -7.26
C VAL A 117 13.42 -8.49 -7.31
N LEU A 118 14.40 -9.36 -7.53
CA LEU A 118 15.81 -8.98 -7.69
C LEU A 118 16.11 -8.30 -9.03
N GLU A 119 15.26 -8.46 -10.05
CA GLU A 119 15.31 -7.65 -11.28
C GLU A 119 14.66 -6.28 -11.07
N LEU A 120 13.57 -6.23 -10.31
CA LEU A 120 12.88 -5.00 -9.99
C LEU A 120 13.75 -4.07 -9.12
N PHE A 121 14.49 -4.65 -8.17
CA PHE A 121 15.39 -3.95 -7.27
C PHE A 121 16.81 -4.54 -7.36
N PRO A 122 17.61 -4.14 -8.36
CA PRO A 122 18.98 -4.65 -8.56
C PRO A 122 19.86 -4.51 -7.32
N ILE A 123 19.64 -3.44 -6.55
CA ILE A 123 20.36 -3.18 -5.32
C ILE A 123 20.18 -4.26 -4.24
N LEU A 124 19.01 -4.94 -4.22
CA LEU A 124 18.77 -6.06 -3.33
C LEU A 124 19.50 -7.33 -3.80
N ARG A 125 19.78 -7.46 -5.10
CA ARG A 125 20.56 -8.58 -5.66
C ARG A 125 22.02 -8.47 -5.24
N GLU A 126 22.59 -7.29 -5.38
CA GLU A 126 23.96 -7.00 -4.94
C GLU A 126 24.16 -7.28 -3.44
N ARG A 127 23.09 -7.11 -2.65
CA ARG A 127 23.10 -7.22 -1.18
C ARG A 127 22.35 -8.42 -0.65
N GLU A 128 22.10 -9.45 -1.47
CA GLU A 128 21.24 -10.58 -1.12
C GLU A 128 21.64 -11.27 0.20
N ARG A 129 22.95 -11.34 0.48
CA ARG A 129 23.52 -11.96 1.70
C ARG A 129 23.73 -10.99 2.86
N GLN A 130 23.52 -9.69 2.65
CA GLN A 130 23.70 -8.66 3.67
C GLN A 130 22.53 -8.69 4.66
N LEU A 131 22.77 -8.41 5.94
CA LEU A 131 21.73 -8.23 6.94
C LEU A 131 20.86 -7.00 6.60
N ALA A 132 19.54 -7.15 6.67
CA ALA A 132 18.61 -6.06 6.32
C ALA A 132 18.74 -4.83 7.23
N GLY A 133 19.21 -5.03 8.47
CA GLY A 133 19.41 -3.94 9.43
C GLY A 133 20.52 -2.96 9.04
N SER A 134 21.48 -3.38 8.20
CA SER A 134 22.59 -2.51 7.76
C SER A 134 22.35 -1.82 6.42
N LEU A 135 21.18 -2.04 5.80
CA LEU A 135 20.76 -1.34 4.59
C LEU A 135 20.41 0.12 4.88
N SER A 136 20.56 0.97 3.87
CA SER A 136 20.04 2.35 3.93
C SER A 136 18.51 2.38 4.04
N GLY A 137 17.94 3.51 4.47
CA GLY A 137 16.48 3.61 4.61
C GLY A 137 15.71 3.36 3.30
N GLY A 138 16.27 3.81 2.17
CA GLY A 138 15.70 3.55 0.85
C GLY A 138 15.76 2.08 0.45
N GLU A 139 16.88 1.42 0.73
CA GLU A 139 17.05 -0.01 0.46
C GLU A 139 16.14 -0.88 1.33
N GLN A 140 15.96 -0.51 2.61
CA GLN A 140 15.00 -1.16 3.49
C GLN A 140 13.57 -1.01 2.98
N GLN A 141 13.24 0.14 2.39
CA GLN A 141 11.93 0.35 1.77
C GLN A 141 11.75 -0.53 0.52
N MET A 142 12.75 -0.60 -0.36
CA MET A 142 12.75 -1.51 -1.51
C MET A 142 12.60 -2.97 -1.07
N LEU A 143 13.28 -3.36 0.02
CA LEU A 143 13.16 -4.69 0.61
C LEU A 143 11.74 -4.96 1.15
N ALA A 144 11.12 -3.98 1.80
CA ALA A 144 9.75 -4.08 2.28
C ALA A 144 8.75 -4.29 1.14
N LEU A 145 8.89 -3.51 0.06
CA LEU A 145 8.10 -3.64 -1.18
C LEU A 145 8.33 -5.01 -1.83
N GLY A 146 9.60 -5.39 -2.02
CA GLY A 146 9.98 -6.69 -2.58
C GLY A 146 9.37 -7.85 -1.80
N ARG A 147 9.42 -7.81 -0.46
CA ARG A 147 8.79 -8.81 0.40
C ARG A 147 7.27 -8.84 0.25
N GLY A 148 6.62 -7.69 0.08
CA GLY A 148 5.19 -7.63 -0.24
C GLY A 148 4.85 -8.34 -1.57
N LEU A 149 5.69 -8.13 -2.59
CA LEU A 149 5.52 -8.75 -3.92
C LEU A 149 5.77 -10.27 -3.90
N MET A 150 6.66 -10.75 -3.02
CA MET A 150 6.90 -12.18 -2.81
C MET A 150 5.65 -12.95 -2.36
N ALA A 151 4.63 -12.27 -1.82
CA ALA A 151 3.34 -12.87 -1.48
C ALA A 151 2.45 -13.13 -2.71
N GLN A 152 2.87 -12.68 -3.90
CA GLN A 152 2.08 -12.68 -5.13
C GLN A 152 0.66 -12.10 -4.94
N PRO A 153 0.56 -10.87 -4.41
CA PRO A 153 -0.74 -10.31 -4.09
C PRO A 153 -1.56 -10.01 -5.33
N GLU A 154 -2.87 -10.11 -5.18
CA GLU A 154 -3.87 -9.61 -6.11
C GLU A 154 -4.27 -8.17 -5.75
N LEU A 155 -4.10 -7.78 -4.48
CA LEU A 155 -4.22 -6.41 -3.96
C LEU A 155 -3.02 -6.07 -3.08
N LEU A 156 -2.28 -5.02 -3.46
CA LEU A 156 -1.17 -4.47 -2.70
C LEU A 156 -1.59 -3.15 -2.03
N LEU A 157 -1.54 -3.12 -0.70
CA LEU A 157 -1.73 -1.94 0.12
C LEU A 157 -0.37 -1.35 0.47
N LEU A 158 -0.15 -0.07 0.16
CA LEU A 158 1.10 0.64 0.42
C LEU A 158 0.82 1.83 1.33
N ASP A 159 1.46 1.86 2.50
CA ASP A 159 1.26 2.90 3.51
C ASP A 159 2.49 3.82 3.57
N GLU A 160 2.37 4.98 2.94
CA GLU A 160 3.38 6.04 2.86
C GLU A 160 4.79 5.54 2.49
N PRO A 161 4.94 4.81 1.38
CA PRO A 161 6.21 4.21 1.00
C PRO A 161 7.33 5.23 0.73
N SER A 162 7.00 6.50 0.46
CA SER A 162 7.98 7.57 0.21
C SER A 162 8.49 8.27 1.48
N GLN A 163 7.88 8.02 2.65
CA GLN A 163 8.09 8.84 3.84
C GLN A 163 9.53 8.74 4.38
N GLY A 164 10.16 9.90 4.59
CA GLY A 164 11.52 10.00 5.13
C GLY A 164 12.63 9.59 4.15
N LEU A 165 12.34 9.51 2.85
CA LEU A 165 13.31 9.17 1.81
C LEU A 165 13.71 10.39 0.97
N GLY A 166 14.92 10.35 0.42
CA GLY A 166 15.41 11.38 -0.51
C GLY A 166 14.67 11.33 -1.86
N PRO A 167 14.53 12.47 -2.58
CA PRO A 167 13.72 12.58 -3.80
C PRO A 167 13.97 11.49 -4.85
N ARG A 168 15.25 11.22 -5.15
CA ARG A 168 15.64 10.19 -6.13
C ARG A 168 15.15 8.78 -5.75
N ILE A 169 15.13 8.45 -4.46
CA ILE A 169 14.64 7.14 -4.01
C ILE A 169 13.13 7.08 -4.13
N VAL A 170 12.44 8.19 -3.86
CA VAL A 170 10.98 8.30 -4.01
C VAL A 170 10.58 8.07 -5.47
N GLU A 171 11.22 8.77 -6.41
CA GLU A 171 11.03 8.58 -7.85
C GLU A 171 11.21 7.11 -8.25
N GLN A 172 12.33 6.50 -7.85
CA GLN A 172 12.62 5.10 -8.16
C GLN A 172 11.57 4.12 -7.61
N ILE A 173 11.04 4.38 -6.41
CA ILE A 173 9.96 3.56 -5.82
C ILE A 173 8.69 3.68 -6.66
N PHE A 174 8.29 4.89 -7.00
CA PHE A 174 7.09 5.15 -7.79
C PHE A 174 7.17 4.57 -9.20
N GLU A 175 8.29 4.76 -9.89
CA GLU A 175 8.57 4.12 -11.19
C GLU A 175 8.47 2.60 -11.11
N THR A 176 9.01 2.02 -10.03
CA THR A 176 8.97 0.56 -9.85
C THR A 176 7.54 0.08 -9.61
N ILE A 177 6.74 0.79 -8.81
CA ILE A 177 5.33 0.44 -8.57
C ILE A 177 4.54 0.55 -9.89
N ASP A 178 4.73 1.61 -10.67
CA ASP A 178 4.06 1.77 -11.97
C ASP A 178 4.45 0.68 -12.97
N ARG A 179 5.76 0.33 -13.04
CA ARG A 179 6.23 -0.80 -13.86
C ARG A 179 5.55 -2.11 -13.46
N ILE A 180 5.51 -2.44 -12.17
CA ILE A 180 4.87 -3.67 -11.66
C ILE A 180 3.38 -3.69 -12.03
N ARG A 181 2.70 -2.56 -11.84
CA ARG A 181 1.28 -2.39 -12.16
C ARG A 181 1.03 -2.66 -13.64
N ARG A 182 1.82 -2.08 -14.55
CA ARG A 182 1.70 -2.28 -16.01
C ARG A 182 1.98 -3.72 -16.43
N GLU A 183 3.03 -4.33 -15.89
CA GLU A 183 3.44 -5.69 -16.28
C GLU A 183 2.50 -6.78 -15.75
N ARG A 184 1.97 -6.60 -14.52
CA ARG A 184 1.23 -7.65 -13.82
C ARG A 184 -0.26 -7.38 -13.66
N ARG A 185 -0.75 -6.21 -14.10
CA ARG A 185 -2.09 -5.71 -13.80
C ARG A 185 -2.41 -5.81 -12.31
N LEU A 186 -1.41 -5.49 -11.48
CA LEU A 186 -1.53 -5.54 -10.03
C LEU A 186 -2.50 -4.45 -9.56
N THR A 187 -3.45 -4.82 -8.70
CA THR A 187 -4.31 -3.83 -8.04
C THR A 187 -3.53 -3.18 -6.90
N VAL A 188 -3.48 -1.86 -6.88
CA VAL A 188 -2.74 -1.10 -5.85
C VAL A 188 -3.68 -0.13 -5.16
N LEU A 189 -3.66 -0.12 -3.83
CA LEU A 189 -4.18 0.99 -3.03
C LEU A 189 -3.01 1.63 -2.28
N LEU A 190 -2.65 2.82 -2.72
CA LEU A 190 -1.55 3.59 -2.16
C LEU A 190 -2.09 4.70 -1.26
N VAL A 191 -1.60 4.75 -0.03
CA VAL A 191 -1.74 5.89 0.86
C VAL A 191 -0.48 6.73 0.78
N GLU A 192 -0.63 8.04 0.56
CA GLU A 192 0.50 8.95 0.47
C GLU A 192 0.22 10.32 1.09
N GLN A 193 1.30 10.97 1.55
CA GLN A 193 1.30 12.40 1.93
C GLN A 193 1.70 13.29 0.75
N ARG A 194 2.53 12.76 -0.15
CA ARG A 194 2.94 13.42 -1.39
C ARG A 194 1.81 13.37 -2.40
N VAL A 195 0.89 14.33 -2.27
CA VAL A 195 -0.39 14.33 -2.99
C VAL A 195 -0.18 14.39 -4.50
N VAL A 196 0.72 15.23 -4.98
CA VAL A 196 0.96 15.47 -6.40
C VAL A 196 1.45 14.20 -7.08
N GLU A 197 2.56 13.67 -6.58
CA GLU A 197 3.21 12.49 -7.15
C GLU A 197 2.32 11.25 -7.08
N ALA A 198 1.53 11.12 -6.01
CA ALA A 198 0.56 10.04 -5.89
C ALA A 198 -0.58 10.19 -6.93
N LEU A 199 -1.14 11.38 -7.09
CA LEU A 199 -2.22 11.60 -8.05
C LEU A 199 -1.76 11.40 -9.48
N GLU A 200 -0.55 11.83 -9.86
CA GLU A 200 -0.01 11.68 -11.22
C GLU A 200 0.04 10.22 -11.71
N LEU A 201 0.18 9.26 -10.78
CA LEU A 201 0.31 7.83 -11.07
C LEU A 201 -1.01 7.06 -10.99
N CYS A 202 -2.03 7.64 -10.36
CA CYS A 202 -3.28 6.94 -10.08
C CYS A 202 -4.23 6.93 -11.28
N ASP A 203 -5.11 5.94 -11.32
CA ASP A 203 -6.31 5.96 -12.16
C ASP A 203 -7.41 6.79 -11.51
N ARG A 204 -7.52 6.66 -10.18
CA ARG A 204 -8.52 7.29 -9.33
C ARG A 204 -7.91 7.62 -7.99
N GLY A 205 -8.29 8.78 -7.45
CA GLY A 205 -7.88 9.23 -6.13
C GLY A 205 -9.05 9.46 -5.18
N TYR A 206 -8.73 9.46 -3.90
CA TYR A 206 -9.61 9.85 -2.81
C TYR A 206 -8.85 10.80 -1.90
N VAL A 207 -9.48 11.90 -1.47
CA VAL A 207 -8.93 12.80 -0.46
C VAL A 207 -9.63 12.52 0.86
N LEU A 208 -8.83 12.17 1.86
CA LEU A 208 -9.28 11.89 3.22
C LEU A 208 -8.96 13.07 4.13
N GLU A 209 -9.95 13.58 4.83
CA GLU A 209 -9.81 14.61 5.85
C GLU A 209 -10.60 14.23 7.09
N THR A 210 -9.94 14.27 8.25
CA THR A 210 -10.57 14.03 9.56
C THR A 210 -11.44 12.76 9.58
N GLY A 211 -10.91 11.67 9.00
CA GLY A 211 -11.57 10.36 8.96
C GLY A 211 -12.69 10.22 7.93
N ARG A 212 -12.86 11.17 7.00
CA ARG A 212 -13.92 11.16 5.97
C ARG A 212 -13.33 11.37 4.58
N VAL A 213 -13.94 10.73 3.59
CA VAL A 213 -13.64 11.01 2.18
C VAL A 213 -14.35 12.30 1.80
N VAL A 214 -13.59 13.34 1.48
CA VAL A 214 -14.13 14.66 1.11
C VAL A 214 -14.13 14.88 -0.41
N LEU A 215 -13.27 14.17 -1.13
CA LEU A 215 -13.16 14.22 -2.60
C LEU A 215 -12.87 12.84 -3.15
N ALA A 216 -13.37 12.59 -4.36
CA ALA A 216 -13.07 11.42 -5.15
C ALA A 216 -13.18 11.78 -6.63
N GLY A 217 -12.34 11.21 -7.47
CA GLY A 217 -12.35 11.46 -8.90
C GLY A 217 -11.23 10.73 -9.61
N ASP A 218 -11.28 10.73 -10.94
CA ASP A 218 -10.11 10.34 -11.73
C ASP A 218 -8.95 11.32 -11.53
N ARG A 219 -7.77 10.94 -12.01
CA ARG A 219 -6.55 11.75 -11.91
C ARG A 219 -6.75 13.18 -12.41
N ASP A 220 -7.29 13.34 -13.61
CA ASP A 220 -7.32 14.64 -14.29
C ASP A 220 -8.31 15.59 -13.59
N ALA A 221 -9.45 15.05 -13.14
CA ALA A 221 -10.43 15.78 -12.34
C ALA A 221 -9.85 16.22 -10.98
N LEU A 222 -9.08 15.37 -10.30
CA LEU A 222 -8.50 15.71 -8.99
C LEU A 222 -7.36 16.72 -9.10
N LEU A 223 -6.49 16.62 -10.12
CA LEU A 223 -5.41 17.58 -10.35
C LEU A 223 -5.95 18.97 -10.75
N ALA A 224 -7.11 19.01 -11.41
CA ALA A 224 -7.79 20.25 -11.76
C ALA A 224 -8.69 20.81 -10.65
N ASP A 225 -8.96 20.06 -9.56
CA ASP A 225 -9.86 20.53 -8.50
C ASP A 225 -9.22 21.68 -7.72
N PRO A 226 -9.85 22.87 -7.65
CA PRO A 226 -9.28 24.04 -6.96
C PRO A 226 -9.02 23.80 -5.46
N ARG A 227 -9.73 22.87 -4.82
CA ARG A 227 -9.49 22.50 -3.42
C ARG A 227 -8.17 21.73 -3.29
N VAL A 228 -7.92 20.79 -4.20
CA VAL A 228 -6.63 20.06 -4.25
C VAL A 228 -5.49 21.02 -4.58
N GLN A 229 -5.70 21.93 -5.55
CA GLN A 229 -4.69 22.90 -5.93
C GLN A 229 -4.29 23.82 -4.77
N ARG A 230 -5.28 24.39 -4.07
CA ARG A 230 -5.02 25.27 -2.92
C ARG A 230 -4.41 24.54 -1.72
N ALA A 231 -4.87 23.32 -1.44
CA ALA A 231 -4.42 22.59 -0.25
C ALA A 231 -3.04 21.94 -0.44
N TYR A 232 -2.67 21.54 -1.67
CA TYR A 232 -1.51 20.69 -1.89
C TYR A 232 -0.58 21.12 -3.05
N LEU A 233 -1.02 21.98 -3.98
CA LEU A 233 -0.22 22.39 -5.14
C LEU A 233 0.28 23.84 -5.08
N GLY A 234 -0.04 24.58 -4.02
CA GLY A 234 0.58 25.88 -3.76
C GLY A 234 -0.06 27.10 -4.43
N GLY A 235 -1.18 26.95 -5.15
CA GLY A 235 -1.97 28.06 -5.71
C GLY A 235 -1.41 28.68 -6.99
#